data_AF-A0A7Z9FJC4-F1
#
_entry.id   AF-A0A7Z9FJC4-F1
#
_cell.length_a   1.000
_cell.length_b   1.000
_cell.length_c   1.000
_cell.angle_alpha   90.00
_cell.angle_beta   90.00
_cell.angle_gamma   90.00
#
_symmetry.space_group_name_H-M   'P 1'
#
loop_
_entity.id
_entity.type
_entity.pdbx_description
1 polymer ?
#
loop_
_entity_poly.entity_id
_entity_poly.type
_entity_poly.pdbx_seq_one_letter_code
_entity_poly.pdbx_strand_id
1 'polypeptide(L)'
;MTLTEKLIELIESKTIEDEDITSASWFVLDAMANIVAGRKTEPGKILNRWFLNEPPNTSRTVFWMGASMHIQEVDDLHRQSVVHPGCVVIPTVLALGMREDISGL
;
A
#
# COMPACT_ATOMS: atom_id res chain seq x y z
N MET A 1 -22.48 -4.61 -21.98
CA MET A 1 -21.32 -4.67 -21.06
C MET A 1 -21.76 -5.09 -19.67
N THR A 2 -21.08 -6.08 -19.11
CA THR A 2 -21.19 -6.53 -17.72
C THR A 2 -20.60 -5.50 -16.76
N LEU A 3 -20.86 -5.65 -15.46
CA LEU A 3 -20.27 -4.78 -14.44
C LEU A 3 -18.73 -4.89 -14.42
N THR A 4 -18.20 -6.10 -14.59
CA THR A 4 -16.75 -6.34 -14.65
C THR A 4 -16.12 -5.64 -15.85
N GLU A 5 -16.74 -5.73 -17.03
CA GLU A 5 -16.26 -5.03 -18.23
C GLU A 5 -16.23 -3.51 -18.03
N LYS A 6 -17.27 -2.95 -17.40
CA LYS A 6 -17.31 -1.52 -17.07
C LYS A 6 -16.24 -1.11 -16.06
N LEU A 7 -15.92 -1.96 -15.09
CA LEU A 7 -14.86 -1.68 -14.12
C LEU A 7 -13.47 -1.68 -14.78
N ILE A 8 -13.21 -2.62 -15.68
CA ILE A 8 -11.97 -2.67 -16.46
C ILE A 8 -11.83 -1.39 -17.29
N GLU A 9 -12.88 -1.02 -18.04
CA GLU A 9 -12.88 0.22 -18.83
C GLU A 9 -12.60 1.45 -17.96
N LEU A 10 -13.22 1.52 -16.78
CA LEU A 10 -12.98 2.63 -15.83
C LEU A 10 -11.52 2.67 -15.37
N ILE A 11 -10.93 1.53 -14.98
CA ILE A 11 -9.53 1.48 -14.50
C ILE A 11 -8.56 1.90 -15.62
N GLU A 12 -8.79 1.46 -16.85
CA GLU A 12 -7.90 1.74 -17.99
C GLU A 12 -8.03 3.18 -18.51
N SER A 13 -9.20 3.80 -18.40
CA SER A 13 -9.49 5.11 -19.00
C SER A 13 -9.56 6.27 -18.00
N LYS A 14 -9.56 6.00 -16.70
CA LYS A 14 -9.65 7.04 -15.67
C LYS A 14 -8.47 8.01 -15.80
N THR A 15 -8.77 9.26 -16.12
CA THR A 15 -7.81 10.36 -16.09
C THR A 15 -7.35 10.59 -14.65
N ILE A 16 -6.04 10.82 -14.49
CA ILE A 16 -5.41 11.16 -13.22
C ILE A 16 -5.16 12.66 -13.24
N GLU A 17 -5.77 13.38 -12.30
CA GLU A 17 -5.65 14.84 -12.18
C GLU A 17 -4.63 15.22 -11.07
N ASP A 18 -4.21 16.49 -11.03
CA ASP A 18 -3.26 16.98 -10.01
C ASP A 18 -3.76 16.79 -8.57
N GLU A 19 -5.07 16.84 -8.36
CA GLU A 19 -5.70 16.57 -7.06
C GLU A 19 -5.57 15.10 -6.63
N ASP A 20 -5.63 14.17 -7.59
CA ASP A 20 -5.40 12.74 -7.33
C ASP A 20 -3.95 12.50 -6.89
N ILE A 21 -2.99 13.13 -7.59
CA ILE A 21 -1.56 13.04 -7.26
C ILE A 21 -1.29 13.63 -5.87
N THR A 22 -1.87 14.80 -5.59
CA THR A 22 -1.76 15.45 -4.28
C THR A 22 -2.32 14.54 -3.18
N SER A 23 -3.50 13.98 -3.38
CA SER A 23 -4.12 13.04 -2.42
C SER A 23 -3.29 11.79 -2.22
N ALA A 24 -2.80 11.18 -3.31
CA ALA A 24 -1.92 10.01 -3.26
C ALA A 24 -0.65 10.28 -2.45
N SER A 25 -0.05 11.48 -2.57
CA SER A 25 1.13 11.85 -1.79
C SER A 25 0.89 11.83 -0.27
N TRP A 26 -0.30 12.25 0.17
CA TRP A 26 -0.69 12.18 1.58
C TRP A 26 -0.89 10.75 2.05
N PHE A 27 -1.53 9.88 1.24
CA PHE A 27 -1.65 8.46 1.56
C PHE A 27 -0.30 7.76 1.63
N VAL A 28 0.65 8.11 0.75
CA VAL A 28 2.02 7.58 0.81
C VAL A 28 2.72 8.03 2.09
N LEU A 29 2.59 9.31 2.47
CA LEU A 29 3.17 9.82 3.71
C LEU A 29 2.61 9.11 4.95
N ASP A 30 1.28 8.97 5.02
CA ASP A 30 0.60 8.25 6.09
C ASP A 30 1.04 6.77 6.16
N ALA A 31 1.10 6.09 5.01
CA ALA A 31 1.58 4.73 4.91
C ALA A 31 3.01 4.58 5.45
N MET A 32 3.92 5.50 5.11
CA MET A 32 5.30 5.45 5.61
C MET A 32 5.36 5.65 7.12
N ALA A 33 4.57 6.58 7.67
CA ALA A 33 4.49 6.80 9.11
C ALA A 33 4.00 5.53 9.83
N ASN A 34 2.94 4.90 9.31
CA ASN A 34 2.34 3.71 9.87
C ASN A 34 3.24 2.47 9.76
N ILE A 35 3.95 2.27 8.64
CA ILE A 35 4.96 1.20 8.51
C ILE A 35 6.06 1.35 9.56
N VAL A 36 6.57 2.57 9.76
CA VAL A 36 7.61 2.85 10.77
C VAL A 36 7.08 2.61 12.19
N ALA A 37 5.86 3.04 12.48
CA ALA A 37 5.22 2.86 13.78
C ALA A 37 4.94 1.37 14.08
N GLY A 38 4.37 0.64 13.12
CA GLY A 38 4.01 -0.77 13.27
C GLY A 38 5.22 -1.65 13.54
N ARG A 39 6.37 -1.37 12.92
CA ARG A 39 7.64 -2.09 13.17
C ARG A 39 8.15 -1.99 14.61
N LYS A 40 7.71 -1.00 15.39
CA LYS A 40 8.12 -0.83 16.80
C LYS A 40 7.29 -1.66 17.78
N THR A 41 6.17 -2.23 17.33
CA THR A 41 5.30 -3.08 18.15
C THR A 41 5.84 -4.50 18.31
N GLU A 42 5.29 -5.26 19.25
CA GLU A 42 5.63 -6.69 19.38
C GLU A 42 5.26 -7.51 18.13
N PRO A 43 4.04 -7.39 17.55
CA PRO A 43 3.72 -8.02 16.26
C PRO A 43 4.68 -7.59 15.14
N GLY A 44 5.03 -6.31 15.08
CA GLY A 44 5.94 -5.78 14.06
C GLY A 44 7.36 -6.34 14.18
N LYS A 45 7.85 -6.56 15.40
CA LYS A 45 9.14 -7.23 15.63
C LYS A 45 9.11 -8.69 15.16
N ILE A 46 8.01 -9.41 15.38
CA ILE A 46 7.84 -10.79 14.89
C ILE A 46 7.83 -10.81 13.37
N LEU A 47 7.02 -9.95 12.74
CA LEU A 47 6.92 -9.83 11.29
C LEU A 47 8.27 -9.44 10.66
N ASN A 48 9.00 -8.51 11.28
CA ASN A 48 10.31 -8.10 10.78
C ASN A 48 11.34 -9.23 10.85
N ARG A 49 11.32 -10.08 11.88
CA ARG A 49 12.15 -11.28 11.93
C ARG A 49 11.79 -12.27 10.83
N TRP A 50 10.49 -12.54 10.64
CA TRP A 50 10.03 -13.41 9.54
C TRP A 50 10.49 -12.91 8.17
N PHE A 51 10.40 -11.60 7.92
CA PHE A 51 10.79 -11.01 6.65
C PHE A 51 12.29 -11.17 6.39
N LEU A 52 13.13 -10.89 7.39
CA LEU A 52 14.60 -10.93 7.28
C LEU A 52 15.20 -12.34 7.26
N ASN A 53 14.44 -13.38 7.62
CA ASN A 53 14.91 -14.76 7.62
C ASN A 53 15.09 -15.37 6.22
N GLU A 54 14.61 -14.70 5.17
CA GLU A 54 14.80 -15.12 3.78
C GLU A 54 15.06 -13.89 2.90
N PRO A 55 15.65 -14.07 1.70
CA PRO A 55 15.82 -12.98 0.76
C PRO A 55 14.50 -12.27 0.44
N PRO A 56 14.53 -10.94 0.27
CA PRO A 56 13.35 -10.20 -0.15
C PRO A 56 12.93 -10.61 -1.57
N ASN A 57 11.62 -10.69 -1.80
CA ASN A 57 11.01 -10.74 -3.12
C ASN A 57 9.78 -9.81 -3.11
N THR A 58 9.24 -9.45 -4.28
CA THR A 58 8.14 -8.47 -4.37
C THR A 58 6.98 -8.82 -3.43
N SER A 59 6.48 -10.06 -3.46
CA SER A 59 5.36 -10.48 -2.65
C SER A 59 5.66 -10.43 -1.14
N ARG A 60 6.86 -10.84 -0.72
CA ARG A 60 7.31 -10.74 0.68
C ARG A 60 7.41 -9.29 1.13
N THR A 61 7.91 -8.41 0.26
CA THR A 61 8.04 -6.98 0.55
C THR A 61 6.67 -6.32 0.66
N VAL A 62 5.73 -6.62 -0.24
CA VAL A 62 4.33 -6.15 -0.15
C VAL A 62 3.70 -6.60 1.16
N PHE A 63 3.80 -7.89 1.50
CA PHE A 63 3.22 -8.41 2.73
C PHE A 63 3.84 -7.77 3.98
N TRP A 64 5.16 -7.65 4.03
CA TRP A 64 5.86 -7.02 5.16
C TRP A 64 5.47 -5.55 5.33
N MET A 65 5.41 -4.78 4.24
CA MET A 65 4.99 -3.38 4.28
C MET A 65 3.51 -3.24 4.68
N GLY A 66 2.60 -3.96 4.03
CA GLY A 66 1.16 -3.85 4.29
C GLY A 66 0.78 -4.29 5.70
N ALA A 67 1.31 -5.42 6.17
CA ALA A 67 1.07 -5.84 7.55
C ALA A 67 1.72 -4.86 8.53
N SER A 68 2.91 -4.31 8.26
CA SER A 68 3.51 -3.29 9.13
C SER A 68 2.67 -2.02 9.20
N MET A 69 2.07 -1.60 8.08
CA MET A 69 1.21 -0.42 7.99
C MET A 69 -0.05 -0.56 8.86
N HIS A 70 -0.70 -1.72 8.81
CA HIS A 70 -2.03 -1.90 9.42
C HIS A 70 -1.99 -2.31 10.91
N ILE A 71 -0.84 -2.74 11.45
CA ILE A 71 -0.70 -3.28 12.83
C ILE A 71 -1.37 -2.46 13.94
N GLN A 72 -1.39 -1.13 13.79
CA GLN A 72 -1.90 -0.22 14.82
C GLN A 72 -3.35 0.21 14.58
N GLU A 73 -3.95 -0.15 13.44
CA GLU A 73 -5.32 0.24 13.06
C GLU A 73 -5.54 1.78 13.05
N VAL A 74 -4.50 2.53 12.68
CA VAL A 74 -4.53 4.01 12.55
C VAL A 74 -4.07 4.49 11.18
N ASP A 75 -3.94 3.57 10.22
CA ASP A 75 -3.82 3.87 8.81
C ASP A 75 -5.14 4.39 8.23
N ASP A 76 -5.12 4.73 6.95
CA ASP A 76 -6.24 5.35 6.24
C ASP A 76 -7.55 4.57 6.34
N LEU A 77 -8.68 5.27 6.39
CA LEU A 77 -10.01 4.67 6.45
C LEU A 77 -10.93 5.26 5.39
N HIS A 78 -11.39 4.41 4.46
CA HIS A 78 -12.47 4.77 3.55
C HIS A 78 -13.83 4.55 4.25
N ARG A 79 -14.38 5.64 4.80
CA ARG A 79 -15.53 5.61 5.73
C ARG A 79 -16.78 4.93 5.19
N GLN A 80 -17.06 5.05 3.89
CA GLN A 80 -18.29 4.49 3.30
C GLN A 80 -18.23 2.97 3.14
N SER A 81 -17.05 2.43 2.86
CA SER A 81 -16.83 0.99 2.71
C SER A 81 -16.31 0.33 3.98
N VAL A 82 -15.87 1.11 4.96
CA VAL A 82 -15.28 0.65 6.23
C VAL A 82 -14.09 -0.29 5.94
N VAL A 83 -13.19 0.17 5.07
CA VAL A 83 -11.97 -0.55 4.69
C VAL A 83 -10.76 0.38 4.79
N HIS A 84 -9.59 -0.23 4.94
CA HIS A 84 -8.28 0.42 4.91
C HIS A 84 -7.61 0.11 3.56
N PRO A 85 -7.83 0.92 2.50
CA PRO A 85 -7.34 0.58 1.18
C PRO A 85 -5.83 0.81 1.03
N GLY A 86 -5.27 1.80 1.74
CA GLY A 86 -3.86 2.17 1.62
C GLY A 86 -2.91 1.03 1.98
N CYS A 87 -3.25 0.23 3.01
CA CYS A 87 -2.41 -0.89 3.45
C CYS A 87 -2.31 -2.07 2.47
N VAL A 88 -3.08 -2.04 1.38
CA VAL A 88 -2.95 -2.99 0.26
C VAL A 88 -2.36 -2.30 -0.97
N VAL A 89 -2.84 -1.10 -1.32
CA VAL A 89 -2.46 -0.41 -2.55
C VAL A 89 -1.05 0.15 -2.47
N ILE A 90 -0.72 0.92 -1.43
CA ILE A 90 0.56 1.63 -1.31
C ILE A 90 1.76 0.65 -1.23
N PRO A 91 1.74 -0.40 -0.40
CA PRO A 91 2.80 -1.41 -0.38
C PRO A 91 3.03 -2.07 -1.75
N THR A 92 1.94 -2.33 -2.49
CA THR A 92 1.98 -2.98 -3.80
C THR A 92 2.68 -2.10 -4.82
N VAL A 93 2.27 -0.84 -4.96
CA VAL A 93 2.88 0.07 -5.94
C VAL A 93 4.33 0.38 -5.60
N LEU A 94 4.69 0.51 -4.33
CA LEU A 94 6.09 0.73 -3.92
C LEU A 94 6.97 -0.48 -4.25
N ALA A 95 6.53 -1.70 -3.91
CA ALA A 95 7.30 -2.91 -4.19
C ALA A 95 7.45 -3.18 -5.69
N LEU A 96 6.41 -2.89 -6.48
CA LEU A 96 6.47 -2.99 -7.95
C LEU A 96 7.36 -1.90 -8.54
N GLY A 97 7.22 -0.66 -8.10
CA GLY A 97 8.07 0.45 -8.55
C GLY A 97 9.55 0.20 -8.29
N MET A 98 9.90 -0.35 -7.12
CA MET A 98 11.28 -0.77 -6.82
C MET A 98 11.77 -1.92 -7.71
N ARG A 99 10.89 -2.85 -8.11
CA ARG A 99 11.25 -3.99 -8.97
C ARG A 99 11.47 -3.55 -10.42
N GLU A 100 10.61 -2.67 -10.90
CA GLU A 100 10.56 -2.22 -12.30
C GLU A 100 11.39 -0.95 -12.55
N ASP A 101 12.01 -0.37 -11.52
CA ASP A 101 12.74 0.91 -11.57
C ASP A 101 11.86 2.07 -12.09
N ILE A 102 10.65 2.18 -11.55
CA ILE A 102 9.66 3.21 -11.93
C ILE A 102 9.63 4.32 -10.87
N SER A 103 9.72 5.57 -11.33
CA SER A 103 9.55 6.76 -10.50
C SER A 103 8.08 7.09 -10.21
N GLY A 104 7.84 7.79 -9.11
CA GLY A 104 6.52 8.41 -8.83
C GLY A 104 6.29 9.74 -9.55
N LEU A 105 7.18 10.11 -10.47
CA LEU A 105 7.17 11.29 -11.33
C LEU A 105 7.21 10.84 -12.79
#